data_AF-A0A9E4QZZ4-F1
#
_entry.id   AF-A0A9E4QZZ4-F1
#
_cell.length_a   1.000
_cell.length_b   1.000
_cell.length_c   1.000
_cell.angle_alpha   90.00
_cell.angle_beta   90.00
_cell.angle_gamma   90.00
#
_symmetry.space_group_name_H-M   'P 1'
#
loop_
_entity.id
_entity.type
_entity.pdbx_description
1 polymer ?
#
loop_
_entity_poly.entity_id
_entity_poly.type
_entity_poly.pdbx_seq_one_letter_code
_entity_poly.pdbx_strand_id
1 'polypeptide(L)' 'PGLPVCICGKTPRLKIINRRVIKPSNEEVQSNPRSRSAKLRAVQRL' A
#
# COMPACT_ATOMS: atom_id res chain seq x y z
N PRO A 1 -27.16 2.50 -6.28
CA PRO A 1 -26.86 2.56 -4.82
C PRO A 1 -26.27 1.22 -4.35
N GLY A 2 -24.95 1.06 -4.49
CA GLY A 2 -24.22 -0.18 -4.22
C GLY A 2 -23.47 -0.15 -2.89
N LEU A 3 -23.39 -1.31 -2.24
CA LEU A 3 -23.09 -1.49 -0.82
C LEU A 3 -21.71 -0.97 -0.36
N PRO A 4 -21.63 -0.23 0.78
CA PRO A 4 -20.36 0.22 1.37
C PRO A 4 -19.60 -0.88 2.15
N VAL A 5 -20.15 -2.11 2.22
CA VAL A 5 -19.65 -3.21 3.06
C VAL A 5 -19.61 -4.51 2.26
N CYS A 6 -18.56 -5.33 2.43
CA CYS A 6 -18.46 -6.61 1.72
C CYS A 6 -19.53 -7.58 2.23
N ILE A 7 -20.46 -7.97 1.33
CA ILE A 7 -21.45 -9.04 1.57
C ILE A 7 -20.93 -10.42 1.15
N CYS A 8 -19.65 -10.50 0.79
CA CYS A 8 -19.02 -11.65 0.17
C CYS A 8 -18.76 -12.84 1.12
N GLY A 9 -19.03 -12.70 2.42
CA GLY A 9 -18.83 -13.74 3.45
C GLY A 9 -17.38 -14.16 3.70
N LYS A 10 -16.41 -13.57 2.98
CA LYS A 10 -14.98 -13.89 3.10
C LYS A 10 -14.35 -13.13 4.25
N THR A 11 -13.62 -13.82 5.11
CA THR A 11 -12.83 -13.18 6.17
C THR A 11 -11.58 -12.52 5.58
N PRO A 12 -11.23 -11.30 6.02
CA PRO A 12 -10.01 -10.65 5.58
C PRO A 12 -8.81 -11.48 6.03
N ARG A 13 -7.91 -11.81 5.09
CA ARG A 13 -6.67 -12.56 5.37
C ARG A 13 -5.46 -11.66 5.60
N LEU A 14 -5.62 -10.37 5.31
CA LEU A 14 -4.55 -9.38 5.31
C LEU A 14 -5.06 -8.08 5.94
N LYS A 15 -4.23 -7.46 6.78
CA LYS A 15 -4.44 -6.12 7.33
C LYS A 15 -3.53 -5.14 6.59
N ILE A 16 -4.10 -4.07 6.04
CA ILE A 16 -3.33 -3.03 5.35
C ILE A 16 -2.53 -2.22 6.38
N ILE A 17 -1.21 -2.19 6.23
CA ILE A 17 -0.32 -1.41 7.12
C ILE A 17 -0.32 0.05 6.68
N ASN A 18 -0.10 0.32 5.38
CA ASN A 18 -0.10 1.67 4.82
C ASN A 18 -1.30 1.90 3.88
N ARG A 19 -2.21 2.80 4.28
CA ARG A 19 -3.36 3.19 3.43
C ARG A 19 -2.93 4.02 2.22
N ARG A 20 -1.92 4.88 2.39
CA ARG A 20 -1.31 5.67 1.32
C ARG A 20 0.00 5.02 0.88
N VAL A 21 0.33 5.17 -0.40
CA VAL A 21 1.59 4.65 -0.94
C VAL A 21 2.77 5.39 -0.31
N ILE A 22 3.81 4.66 0.06
CA ILE A 22 5.07 5.25 0.52
C ILE A 22 5.92 5.52 -0.73
N LYS A 23 6.38 6.76 -0.85
CA LYS A 23 7.27 7.22 -1.92
C LYS A 23 8.70 7.30 -1.37
N PRO A 24 9.73 7.15 -2.22
CA PRO A 24 11.11 7.44 -1.83
C PRO A 24 11.26 8.89 -1.37
N SER A 25 12.23 9.15 -0.50
CA SER A 25 12.57 10.52 -0.10
C SER A 25 13.38 11.24 -1.19
N ASN A 26 13.51 12.56 -1.09
CA ASN A 26 14.28 13.33 -2.06
C ASN A 26 15.77 12.97 -2.02
N GLU A 27 16.30 12.66 -0.84
CA GLU A 27 17.69 12.24 -0.65
C GLU A 27 17.93 10.88 -1.33
N GLU A 28 16.99 9.94 -1.19
CA GLU A 28 17.07 8.63 -1.83
C GLU A 28 17.03 8.74 -3.35
N VAL A 29 16.19 9.63 -3.91
CA VAL A 29 16.13 9.84 -5.36
C VAL A 29 17.41 10.49 -5.90
N GLN A 30 18.06 11.36 -5.13
CA GLN A 30 19.35 11.96 -5.53
C GLN A 30 20.48 10.92 -5.53
N SER A 31 20.55 10.09 -4.49
CA SER A 31 21.55 9.00 -4.40
C SER A 31 21.25 7.85 -5.38
N ASN A 32 19.98 7.58 -5.62
CA ASN A 32 19.50 6.48 -6.46
C ASN A 32 18.37 6.94 -7.40
N PRO A 33 18.68 7.54 -8.57
CA PRO A 33 17.67 8.09 -9.49
C PRO A 33 16.62 7.08 -9.97
N ARG A 34 16.96 5.79 -10.03
CA ARG A 34 16.00 4.71 -10.35
C ARG A 34 14.91 4.52 -9.30
N SER A 35 15.13 4.94 -8.05
CA SER A 35 14.11 4.87 -6.98
C SER A 35 12.93 5.80 -7.23
N ARG A 36 13.08 6.85 -8.08
CA ARG A 36 12.05 7.88 -8.37
C ARG A 36 10.63 7.34 -8.56
N SER A 37 10.48 6.19 -9.21
CA SER A 37 9.18 5.59 -9.54
C SER A 37 8.70 4.54 -8.53
N ALA A 38 9.49 4.22 -7.51
CA ALA A 38 9.17 3.22 -6.51
C ALA A 38 7.91 3.61 -5.70
N LYS A 39 7.06 2.62 -5.45
CA LYS A 39 5.78 2.77 -4.74
C LYS A 39 5.62 1.60 -3.78
N LEU A 40 5.85 1.82 -2.50
CA LEU A 40 5.80 0.76 -1.49
C LEU A 40 4.38 0.60 -0.91
N ARG A 41 3.90 -0.65 -0.89
CA ARG A 41 2.65 -1.10 -0.29
C ARG A 41 2.93 -2.32 0.56
N ALA A 42 2.47 -2.32 1.81
CA ALA A 42 2.72 -3.34 2.80
C ALA A 42 1.42 -3.80 3.45
N VAL A 43 1.33 -5.11 3.68
CA VAL A 43 0.21 -5.77 4.34
C VAL A 43 0.76 -6.75 5.37
N GLN A 44 0.03 -6.90 6.47
CA GLN A 44 0.30 -7.90 7.49
C GLN A 44 -0.65 -9.07 7.30
N ARG A 45 -0.16 -10.31 7.42
CA ARG A 45 -1.01 -11.50 7.47
C ARG A 45 -1.78 -11.54 8.80
N LEU A 46 -3.09 -11.78 8.71
CA LEU A 46 -3.97 -12.01 9.85
C LEU A 46 -3.90 -13.47 10.32
#